data_AF-A0A7X0E7Z0-F1
#
_entry.id   AF-A0A7X0E7Z0-F1
#
_cell.length_a   1.000
_cell.length_b   1.000
_cell.length_c   1.000
_cell.angle_alpha   90.00
_cell.angle_beta   90.00
_cell.angle_gamma   90.00
#
_symmetry.space_group_name_H-M   'P 1'
#
loop_
_entity.id
_entity.type
_entity.pdbx_description
1 polymer ?
#
loop_
_entity_poly.entity_id
_entity_poly.type
_entity_poly.pdbx_seq_one_letter_code
_entity_poly.pdbx_strand_id
1 'polypeptide(L)'
;MNAIADNLPALPEAVSWSEGMLLSPQHFQQNDIYWNNYLHHQLSVLQPYCWGVLDLALDGAELLKGRVVFERLRCVMNDGLLIDFPGHFVPQDMSLDLSKHDWNVEPRVVVQLRVPIRGKGAASNIGDMQRYTTEPGSLEADENTGKDEIAVDRLRPKMSLVAGVSVAKCYCSFPLLELRGDSRGVHLTEYHPPLLRSDASLYLGDASLQRVLKNLSEAMWKKYRELLGVRIDDRGESRYDGESSAQVMAARYLVMGLPRFDVLLQSGTTHPYDLYVALSQLVGFLAATPGASQPPAMLAYDHNQCMPLFQRAIDYVLVQLARMNADYSVIDFQQVGVSGFRCMLPQGIATDKLLIELRPRAGQNTKTLDTWLSGARIATEELIYILVRRRFSGATVTAADAATVAALNLRPGAFVYAITGGSIDVDASTAKPLILDGHTLVILGEPDDKVPAGITLYLPRKPATAIKVGAS
;
A
#
# COMPACT_ATOMS: atom_id res chain seq x y z
N MET A 1 9.68 9.92 19.98
CA MET A 1 8.98 11.05 20.60
C MET A 1 7.55 11.01 20.10
N ASN A 2 6.57 10.79 20.98
CA ASN A 2 5.17 10.75 20.60
C ASN A 2 4.74 12.16 20.21
N ALA A 3 4.63 12.43 18.91
CA ALA A 3 4.12 13.70 18.36
C ALA A 3 2.69 14.06 18.85
N ILE A 4 2.02 13.14 19.54
CA ILE A 4 0.69 13.30 20.12
C ILE A 4 0.74 14.02 21.47
N ALA A 5 1.78 13.83 22.31
CA ALA A 5 1.81 14.38 23.67
C ALA A 5 2.30 15.83 23.74
N ASP A 6 3.26 16.22 22.89
CA ASP A 6 3.88 17.55 22.94
C ASP A 6 3.05 18.67 22.26
N ASN A 7 1.88 18.35 21.69
CA ASN A 7 1.05 19.28 20.92
C ASN A 7 -0.40 19.42 21.43
N LEU A 8 -0.75 18.83 22.58
CA LEU A 8 -2.08 19.06 23.15
C LEU A 8 -2.20 20.52 23.60
N PRO A 9 -3.17 21.29 23.09
CA PRO A 9 -3.35 22.67 23.53
C PRO A 9 -3.62 22.69 25.04
N ALA A 10 -3.04 23.68 25.72
CA ALA A 10 -3.33 23.92 27.13
C ALA A 10 -4.84 24.05 27.33
N LEU A 11 -5.38 23.36 28.35
CA LEU A 11 -6.79 23.43 28.68
C LEU A 11 -7.13 24.88 29.08
N PRO A 12 -8.11 25.53 28.41
CA PRO A 12 -8.52 26.88 28.77
C PRO A 12 -9.22 26.90 30.14
N GLU A 13 -9.23 28.07 30.78
CA GLU A 13 -9.92 28.31 32.04
C GLU A 13 -11.44 28.43 31.81
N ALA A 14 -12.23 27.87 32.73
CA ALA A 14 -13.69 27.99 32.69
C ALA A 14 -14.14 29.40 33.12
N VAL A 15 -15.26 29.86 32.57
CA VAL A 15 -15.87 31.14 32.98
C VAL A 15 -16.51 30.97 34.37
N SER A 16 -16.14 31.84 35.31
CA SER A 16 -16.75 31.89 36.64
C SER A 16 -18.03 32.72 36.61
N TRP A 17 -19.18 32.06 36.61
CA TRP A 17 -20.50 32.70 36.66
C TRP A 17 -20.91 33.00 38.10
N SER A 18 -21.33 34.24 38.36
CA SER A 18 -21.77 34.68 39.68
C SER A 18 -23.09 35.44 39.63
N GLU A 19 -23.81 35.43 40.75
CA GLU A 19 -25.06 36.17 40.90
C GLU A 19 -24.82 37.69 40.73
N GLY A 20 -25.70 38.35 39.99
CA GLY A 20 -25.60 39.79 39.70
C GLY A 20 -24.54 40.18 38.68
N MET A 21 -23.82 39.23 38.06
CA MET A 21 -22.84 39.53 37.01
C MET A 21 -23.53 40.08 35.75
N LEU A 22 -23.06 41.25 35.28
CA LEU A 22 -23.51 41.81 34.01
C LEU A 22 -22.89 41.02 32.84
N LEU A 23 -23.74 40.48 31.98
CA LEU A 23 -23.33 39.71 30.82
C LEU A 23 -22.68 40.62 29.76
N SER A 24 -21.66 40.09 29.12
CA SER A 24 -20.91 40.77 28.06
C SER A 24 -20.52 39.75 26.99
N PRO A 25 -20.26 40.18 25.74
CA PRO A 25 -19.86 39.26 24.66
C PRO A 25 -18.65 38.40 25.03
N GLN A 26 -17.73 38.93 25.84
CA GLN A 26 -16.51 38.24 26.27
C GLN A 26 -16.84 36.98 27.08
N HIS A 27 -17.85 37.02 27.96
CA HIS A 27 -18.24 35.84 28.74
C HIS A 27 -18.68 34.69 27.84
N PHE A 28 -19.52 34.96 26.83
CA PHE A 28 -19.97 33.95 25.87
C PHE A 28 -18.84 33.47 24.97
N GLN A 29 -17.98 34.37 24.49
CA GLN A 29 -16.84 34.02 23.63
C GLN A 29 -15.81 33.16 24.35
N GLN A 30 -15.50 33.45 25.62
CA GLN A 30 -14.58 32.61 26.40
C GLN A 30 -15.19 31.26 26.73
N ASN A 31 -16.50 31.19 27.02
CA ASN A 31 -17.19 29.92 27.20
C ASN A 31 -17.19 29.07 25.91
N ASP A 32 -17.42 29.67 24.74
CA ASP A 32 -17.31 29.00 23.44
C ASP A 32 -15.88 28.47 23.17
N ILE A 33 -14.85 29.29 23.42
CA ILE A 33 -13.45 28.86 23.30
C ILE A 33 -13.16 27.70 24.26
N TYR A 34 -13.64 27.79 25.49
CA TYR A 34 -13.46 26.76 26.51
C TYR A 34 -13.99 25.41 26.03
N TRP A 35 -15.26 25.36 25.62
CA TRP A 35 -15.90 24.11 25.19
C TRP A 35 -15.30 23.53 23.91
N ASN A 36 -14.97 24.36 22.91
CA ASN A 36 -14.33 23.89 21.68
C ASN A 36 -12.96 23.23 21.96
N ASN A 37 -12.11 23.90 22.74
CA ASN A 37 -10.79 23.36 23.08
C ASN A 37 -10.90 22.14 23.99
N TYR A 38 -11.81 22.14 24.96
CA TYR A 38 -12.05 20.99 25.83
C TYR A 38 -12.50 19.76 25.02
N LEU A 39 -13.44 19.94 24.08
CA LEU A 39 -13.90 18.86 23.21
C LEU A 39 -12.78 18.36 22.30
N HIS A 40 -12.02 19.26 21.68
CA HIS A 40 -10.88 18.87 20.85
C HIS A 40 -9.81 18.11 21.65
N HIS A 41 -9.54 18.54 22.89
CA HIS A 41 -8.64 17.83 23.80
C HIS A 41 -9.14 16.42 24.12
N GLN A 42 -10.43 16.26 24.47
CA GLN A 42 -11.02 14.95 24.71
C GLN A 42 -10.95 14.03 23.48
N LEU A 43 -11.27 14.57 22.29
CA LEU A 43 -11.23 13.81 21.04
C LEU A 43 -9.81 13.38 20.64
N SER A 44 -8.81 14.26 20.82
CA SER A 44 -7.41 13.94 20.50
C SER A 44 -6.79 12.91 21.44
N VAL A 45 -7.31 12.80 22.67
CA VAL A 45 -6.93 11.71 23.60
C VAL A 45 -7.55 10.38 23.18
N LEU A 46 -8.78 10.38 22.67
CA LEU A 46 -9.48 9.16 22.25
C LEU A 46 -9.02 8.63 20.89
N GLN A 47 -8.76 9.51 19.93
CA GLN A 47 -8.37 9.17 18.57
C GLN A 47 -7.11 9.92 18.16
N PRO A 48 -5.95 9.23 18.07
CA PRO A 48 -4.78 9.80 17.43
C PRO A 48 -5.12 10.30 16.03
N TYR A 49 -4.52 11.43 15.64
CA TYR A 49 -4.71 11.99 14.29
C TYR A 49 -6.19 12.35 13.98
N CYS A 50 -6.93 12.84 14.97
CA CYS A 50 -8.35 13.26 14.87
C CYS A 50 -8.66 14.46 13.93
N TRP A 51 -7.78 14.78 12.99
CA TRP A 51 -7.90 15.87 12.03
C TRP A 51 -7.68 15.36 10.61
N GLY A 52 -8.14 16.08 9.59
CA GLY A 52 -8.01 15.70 8.18
C GLY A 52 -9.34 15.67 7.43
N VAL A 53 -9.32 15.08 6.24
CA VAL A 53 -10.40 15.10 5.26
C VAL A 53 -11.44 14.01 5.54
N LEU A 54 -12.71 14.39 5.51
CA LEU A 54 -13.88 13.50 5.58
C LEU A 54 -14.50 13.28 4.20
N ASP A 55 -14.51 14.30 3.34
CA ASP A 55 -15.06 14.27 1.99
C ASP A 55 -14.45 15.39 1.15
N LEU A 56 -14.20 15.13 -0.13
CA LEU A 56 -13.51 16.06 -1.03
C LEU A 56 -13.99 15.83 -2.47
N ALA A 57 -14.41 16.90 -3.13
CA ALA A 57 -14.70 16.94 -4.55
C ALA A 57 -14.12 18.21 -5.19
N LEU A 58 -13.52 18.05 -6.37
CA LEU A 58 -12.86 19.09 -7.15
C LEU A 58 -13.51 19.22 -8.52
N ASP A 59 -13.55 20.43 -9.05
CA ASP A 59 -13.87 20.66 -10.46
C ASP A 59 -12.65 20.24 -11.32
N GLY A 60 -12.78 19.08 -11.96
CA GLY A 60 -11.74 18.54 -12.82
C GLY A 60 -11.49 19.37 -14.09
N ALA A 61 -12.50 20.09 -14.59
CA ALA A 61 -12.36 20.91 -15.78
C ALA A 61 -11.58 22.20 -15.48
N GLU A 62 -11.78 22.78 -14.30
CA GLU A 62 -11.00 23.91 -13.81
C GLU A 62 -9.57 23.50 -13.45
N LEU A 63 -9.40 22.31 -12.87
CA LEU A 63 -8.07 21.78 -12.55
C LEU A 63 -7.19 21.69 -13.81
N LEU A 64 -7.72 21.18 -14.92
CA LEU A 64 -6.99 21.11 -16.20
C LEU A 64 -6.52 22.48 -16.70
N LYS A 65 -7.23 23.57 -16.36
CA LYS A 65 -6.88 24.96 -16.70
C LYS A 65 -5.90 25.59 -15.71
N GLY A 66 -5.40 24.82 -14.74
CA GLY A 66 -4.52 25.30 -13.68
C GLY A 66 -5.24 26.02 -12.56
N ARG A 67 -6.55 25.83 -12.38
CA ARG A 67 -7.30 26.38 -11.23
C ARG A 67 -7.80 25.27 -10.34
N VAL A 68 -7.41 25.28 -9.08
CA VAL A 68 -7.98 24.38 -8.08
C VAL A 68 -9.27 25.00 -7.61
N VAL A 69 -10.40 24.35 -7.88
CA VAL A 69 -11.72 24.78 -7.42
C VAL A 69 -12.37 23.58 -6.75
N PHE A 70 -12.81 23.76 -5.51
CA PHE A 70 -13.53 22.71 -4.79
C PHE A 70 -15.03 22.85 -5.00
N GLU A 71 -15.68 21.73 -5.25
CA GLU A 71 -17.14 21.63 -5.24
C GLU A 71 -17.65 21.29 -3.84
N ARG A 72 -16.86 20.51 -3.09
CA ARG A 72 -17.17 20.08 -1.73
C ARG A 72 -15.88 19.82 -0.96
N LEU A 73 -15.85 20.27 0.30
CA LEU A 73 -14.78 19.91 1.23
C LEU A 73 -15.36 19.80 2.64
N ARG A 74 -15.29 18.60 3.22
CA ARG A 74 -15.55 18.36 4.63
C ARG A 74 -14.27 17.92 5.30
N CYS A 75 -13.84 18.65 6.32
CA CYS A 75 -12.63 18.29 7.04
C CYS A 75 -12.60 18.86 8.46
N VAL A 76 -11.67 18.36 9.25
CA VAL A 76 -11.36 18.85 10.59
C VAL A 76 -9.93 19.40 10.57
N MET A 77 -9.75 20.66 10.94
CA MET A 77 -8.43 21.28 11.05
C MET A 77 -7.68 20.75 12.28
N ASN A 78 -6.35 20.94 12.33
CA ASN A 78 -5.51 20.46 13.43
C ASN A 78 -5.89 21.05 14.79
N ASP A 79 -6.55 22.20 14.82
CA ASP A 79 -7.05 22.86 16.04
C ASP A 79 -8.52 22.52 16.36
N GLY A 80 -9.10 21.55 15.65
CA GLY A 80 -10.46 21.07 15.87
C GLY A 80 -11.55 21.81 15.11
N LEU A 81 -11.23 22.87 14.35
CA LEU A 81 -12.23 23.56 13.54
C LEU A 81 -12.81 22.64 12.47
N LEU A 82 -14.13 22.52 12.46
CA LEU A 82 -14.89 21.80 11.42
C LEU A 82 -15.09 22.71 10.21
N ILE A 83 -14.87 22.17 9.02
CA ILE A 83 -15.15 22.79 7.73
C ILE A 83 -16.15 21.91 6.98
N ASP A 84 -17.23 22.52 6.48
CA ASP A 84 -18.25 21.89 5.64
C ASP A 84 -18.61 22.81 4.47
N PHE A 85 -17.75 22.83 3.46
CA PHE A 85 -17.93 23.62 2.24
C PHE A 85 -18.72 22.83 1.17
N PRO A 86 -19.69 23.43 0.47
CA PRO A 86 -20.07 24.86 0.49
C PRO A 86 -20.94 25.26 1.69
N GLY A 87 -21.72 24.32 2.25
CA GLY A 87 -22.52 24.45 3.48
C GLY A 87 -22.93 25.89 3.85
N HIS A 88 -22.58 26.31 5.06
CA HIS A 88 -22.78 27.69 5.53
C HIS A 88 -21.60 28.63 5.20
N PHE A 89 -20.70 28.22 4.30
CA PHE A 89 -19.51 28.97 3.92
C PHE A 89 -19.69 29.78 2.64
N VAL A 90 -20.82 29.65 1.94
CA VAL A 90 -21.21 30.55 0.85
C VAL A 90 -21.36 31.97 1.44
N PRO A 91 -20.75 33.02 0.84
CA PRO A 91 -20.22 33.12 -0.53
C PRO A 91 -18.70 32.95 -0.67
N GLN A 92 -18.02 32.37 0.30
CA GLN A 92 -16.56 32.27 0.26
C GLN A 92 -16.06 31.44 -0.93
N ASP A 93 -15.17 32.03 -1.74
CA ASP A 93 -14.52 31.32 -2.83
C ASP A 93 -13.44 30.37 -2.29
N MET A 94 -13.57 29.09 -2.61
CA MET A 94 -12.60 28.05 -2.24
C MET A 94 -11.79 27.63 -3.47
N SER A 95 -10.97 28.56 -3.95
CA SER A 95 -10.19 28.38 -5.18
C SER A 95 -8.73 28.87 -5.07
N LEU A 96 -7.87 28.33 -5.92
CA LEU A 96 -6.47 28.73 -6.09
C LEU A 96 -6.11 28.75 -7.57
N ASP A 97 -5.69 29.89 -8.08
CA ASP A 97 -5.24 30.05 -9.46
C ASP A 97 -3.73 29.80 -9.58
N LEU A 98 -3.38 28.72 -10.28
CA LEU A 98 -2.02 28.31 -10.62
C LEU A 98 -1.77 28.38 -12.14
N SER A 99 -2.61 29.10 -12.90
CA SER A 99 -2.45 29.27 -14.35
C SER A 99 -1.13 29.95 -14.74
N LYS A 100 -0.56 30.74 -13.83
CA LYS A 100 0.74 31.42 -14.01
C LYS A 100 1.92 30.69 -13.36
N HIS A 101 1.71 29.51 -12.77
CA HIS A 101 2.76 28.71 -12.15
C HIS A 101 3.69 28.13 -13.23
N ASP A 102 5.00 28.19 -13.02
CA ASP A 102 5.99 27.62 -13.96
C ASP A 102 6.25 26.14 -13.65
N TRP A 103 5.46 25.28 -14.30
CA TRP A 103 5.54 23.83 -14.15
C TRP A 103 6.82 23.20 -14.71
N ASN A 104 7.65 23.94 -15.48
CA ASN A 104 8.94 23.43 -15.93
C ASN A 104 10.02 23.55 -14.84
N VAL A 105 9.91 24.59 -14.01
CA VAL A 105 10.84 24.85 -12.90
C VAL A 105 10.41 24.09 -11.65
N GLU A 106 9.11 24.17 -11.31
CA GLU A 106 8.53 23.48 -10.16
C GLU A 106 7.41 22.54 -10.64
N PRO A 107 7.75 21.32 -11.08
CA PRO A 107 6.81 20.39 -11.71
C PRO A 107 5.81 19.78 -10.72
N ARG A 108 6.03 19.97 -9.41
CA ARG A 108 5.14 19.52 -8.35
C ARG A 108 4.85 20.64 -7.36
N VAL A 109 3.58 20.78 -6.98
CA VAL A 109 3.13 21.80 -6.04
C VAL A 109 2.21 21.16 -5.01
N VAL A 110 2.51 21.35 -3.73
CA VAL A 110 1.59 21.02 -2.64
C VAL A 110 0.63 22.16 -2.45
N VAL A 111 -0.67 21.87 -2.37
CA VAL A 111 -1.72 22.82 -2.03
C VAL A 111 -2.12 22.58 -0.58
N GLN A 112 -2.02 23.64 0.22
CA GLN A 112 -2.34 23.63 1.65
C GLN A 112 -3.70 24.27 1.88
N LEU A 113 -4.52 23.66 2.73
CA LEU A 113 -5.66 24.32 3.34
C LEU A 113 -5.19 25.06 4.58
N ARG A 114 -5.56 26.33 4.73
CA ARG A 114 -5.20 27.10 5.91
C ARG A 114 -6.34 27.96 6.44
N VAL A 115 -6.35 28.15 7.75
CA VAL A 115 -7.24 29.06 8.47
C VAL A 115 -6.40 29.83 9.51
N PRO A 116 -6.56 31.16 9.65
CA PRO A 116 -5.88 31.91 10.71
C PRO A 116 -6.13 31.31 12.09
N ILE A 117 -5.11 31.29 12.95
CA ILE A 117 -5.28 30.85 14.34
C ILE A 117 -6.26 31.77 15.09
N ARG A 118 -7.05 31.22 16.03
CA ARG A 118 -8.00 32.03 16.81
C ARG A 118 -7.24 32.87 17.84
N GLY A 119 -6.98 34.13 17.52
CA GLY A 119 -6.30 35.09 18.40
C GLY A 119 -7.22 36.17 19.00
N LYS A 120 -6.62 37.14 19.68
CA LYS A 120 -7.32 38.38 20.08
C LYS A 120 -7.78 39.11 18.81
N GLY A 121 -9.04 39.50 18.77
CA GLY A 121 -9.61 40.15 17.58
C GLY A 121 -9.83 39.19 16.40
N ALA A 122 -10.03 37.89 16.65
CA ALA A 122 -10.28 36.88 15.61
C ALA A 122 -11.43 37.21 14.64
N ALA A 123 -12.37 38.08 15.04
CA ALA A 123 -13.47 38.59 14.21
C ALA A 123 -13.45 40.14 14.09
N SER A 124 -12.35 40.78 14.49
CA SER A 124 -12.22 42.24 14.46
C SER A 124 -11.85 42.72 13.07
N ASN A 125 -12.48 43.80 12.59
CA ASN A 125 -12.11 44.47 11.34
C ASN A 125 -10.77 45.23 11.40
N ILE A 126 -10.10 45.19 12.55
CA ILE A 126 -8.85 45.88 12.83
C ILE A 126 -7.71 44.84 12.80
N GLY A 127 -7.22 44.50 11.61
CA GLY A 127 -6.07 43.62 11.38
C GLY A 127 -6.26 42.61 10.25
N ASP A 128 -5.14 42.17 9.64
CA ASP A 128 -5.16 41.28 8.46
C ASP A 128 -5.46 39.81 8.80
N MET A 129 -5.18 39.37 10.03
CA MET A 129 -5.27 37.97 10.46
C MET A 129 -6.60 37.65 11.15
N GLN A 130 -7.70 37.83 10.41
CA GLN A 130 -9.04 37.49 10.87
C GLN A 130 -9.32 36.01 10.68
N ARG A 131 -9.66 35.30 11.75
CA ARG A 131 -10.15 33.91 11.62
C ARG A 131 -11.59 33.86 11.15
N TYR A 132 -12.40 34.85 11.49
CA TYR A 132 -13.82 34.86 11.19
C TYR A 132 -14.26 36.17 10.52
N THR A 133 -15.19 36.08 9.57
CA THR A 133 -16.09 37.19 9.20
C THR A 133 -17.37 37.09 10.02
N THR A 134 -18.02 38.22 10.27
CA THR A 134 -19.38 38.25 10.87
C THR A 134 -20.37 38.47 9.75
N GLU A 135 -21.34 37.59 9.63
CA GLU A 135 -22.35 37.62 8.57
C GLU A 135 -23.75 37.45 9.16
N PRO A 136 -24.77 38.16 8.64
CA PRO A 136 -26.15 37.96 9.06
C PRO A 136 -26.58 36.50 8.91
N GLY A 137 -27.11 35.91 9.97
CA GLY A 137 -27.69 34.57 9.92
C GLY A 137 -29.16 34.56 9.50
N SER A 138 -29.73 33.36 9.49
CA SER A 138 -31.17 33.15 9.34
C SER A 138 -31.98 33.82 10.46
N LEU A 139 -33.25 34.05 10.17
CA LEU A 139 -34.26 34.36 11.18
C LEU A 139 -34.49 33.10 12.03
N GLU A 140 -34.25 33.21 13.33
CA GLU A 140 -34.39 32.11 14.29
C GLU A 140 -35.55 32.40 15.23
N ALA A 141 -36.51 31.48 15.32
CA ALA A 141 -37.61 31.55 16.28
C ALA A 141 -37.13 31.11 17.67
N ASP A 142 -37.75 31.66 18.73
CA ASP A 142 -37.60 31.11 20.07
C ASP A 142 -38.21 29.71 20.15
N GLU A 143 -37.42 28.70 20.54
CA GLU A 143 -37.87 27.30 20.64
C GLU A 143 -39.03 27.10 21.63
N ASN A 144 -39.19 27.99 22.62
CA ASN A 144 -40.29 27.87 23.60
C ASN A 144 -41.63 28.33 23.03
N THR A 145 -41.63 29.29 22.11
CA THR A 145 -42.85 29.97 21.63
C THR A 145 -43.12 29.75 20.14
N GLY A 146 -42.09 29.44 19.35
CA GLY A 146 -42.14 29.31 17.89
C GLY A 146 -42.46 30.61 17.16
N LYS A 147 -42.25 31.76 17.81
CA LYS A 147 -42.62 33.09 17.31
C LYS A 147 -41.44 34.04 17.48
N ASP A 148 -41.63 35.28 17.00
CA ASP A 148 -40.73 36.41 17.17
C ASP A 148 -39.31 36.13 16.65
N GLU A 149 -39.22 35.76 15.37
CA GLU A 149 -37.94 35.43 14.75
C GLU A 149 -36.99 36.63 14.74
N ILE A 150 -35.73 36.38 15.12
CA ILE A 150 -34.67 37.38 15.08
C ILE A 150 -33.53 36.93 14.17
N ALA A 151 -32.91 37.88 13.46
CA ALA A 151 -31.69 37.60 12.71
C ALA A 151 -30.53 37.44 13.71
N VAL A 152 -29.88 36.28 13.69
CA VAL A 152 -28.72 36.00 14.56
C VAL A 152 -27.45 36.00 13.74
N ASP A 153 -26.59 37.00 13.91
CA ASP A 153 -25.29 37.06 13.24
C ASP A 153 -24.43 35.84 13.56
N ARG A 154 -23.73 35.33 12.53
CA ARG A 154 -22.91 34.12 12.60
C ARG A 154 -21.44 34.44 12.29
N LEU A 155 -20.54 33.74 12.96
CA LEU A 155 -19.12 33.75 12.63
C LEU A 155 -18.86 32.76 11.48
N ARG A 156 -18.23 33.22 10.39
CA ARG A 156 -17.82 32.37 9.26
C ARG A 156 -16.30 32.25 9.21
N PRO A 157 -15.72 31.04 9.27
CA PRO A 157 -14.27 30.86 9.23
C PRO A 157 -13.66 31.30 7.88
N LYS A 158 -12.61 32.11 7.91
CA LYS A 158 -11.84 32.53 6.73
C LYS A 158 -10.81 31.47 6.35
N MET A 159 -11.24 30.44 5.65
CA MET A 159 -10.35 29.49 4.96
C MET A 159 -9.73 30.04 3.67
N SER A 160 -8.53 29.56 3.32
CA SER A 160 -7.91 29.84 2.03
C SER A 160 -7.00 28.69 1.61
N LEU A 161 -6.73 28.63 0.31
CA LEU A 161 -5.74 27.73 -0.26
C LEU A 161 -4.43 28.48 -0.51
N VAL A 162 -3.30 27.80 -0.33
CA VAL A 162 -1.98 28.34 -0.68
C VAL A 162 -1.11 27.25 -1.30
N ALA A 163 -0.32 27.61 -2.31
CA ALA A 163 0.69 26.73 -2.89
C ALA A 163 1.98 26.76 -2.07
N GLY A 164 2.61 25.60 -1.91
CA GLY A 164 3.88 25.41 -1.23
C GLY A 164 3.81 24.50 -0.02
N VAL A 165 4.98 24.10 0.47
CA VAL A 165 5.12 23.18 1.63
C VAL A 165 5.17 23.90 2.97
N SER A 166 5.44 25.21 2.97
CA SER A 166 5.56 26.02 4.19
C SER A 166 4.36 26.97 4.32
N VAL A 167 3.74 26.95 5.49
CA VAL A 167 2.67 27.88 5.86
C VAL A 167 3.13 28.66 7.09
N ALA A 168 2.85 29.97 7.11
CA ALA A 168 3.19 30.81 8.26
C ALA A 168 2.50 30.31 9.54
N LYS A 169 3.22 30.33 10.67
CA LYS A 169 2.75 29.81 11.98
C LYS A 169 1.49 30.50 12.53
N CYS A 170 1.12 31.65 11.97
CA CYS A 170 -0.14 32.33 12.30
C CYS A 170 -1.38 31.68 11.64
N TYR A 171 -1.19 30.58 10.92
CA TYR A 171 -2.26 29.76 10.38
C TYR A 171 -2.21 28.34 10.97
N CYS A 172 -3.39 27.77 11.19
CA CYS A 172 -3.58 26.33 11.29
C CYS A 172 -3.76 25.79 9.86
N SER A 173 -3.00 24.78 9.48
CA SER A 173 -3.01 24.25 8.11
C SER A 173 -2.64 22.78 8.02
N PHE A 174 -3.03 22.15 6.92
CA PHE A 174 -2.51 20.85 6.52
C PHE A 174 -2.49 20.70 4.98
N PRO A 175 -1.61 19.82 4.44
CA PRO A 175 -1.52 19.56 3.01
C PRO A 175 -2.79 18.86 2.52
N LEU A 176 -3.42 19.42 1.49
CA LEU A 176 -4.70 18.94 0.98
C LEU A 176 -4.54 18.18 -0.35
N LEU A 177 -3.67 18.65 -1.24
CA LEU A 177 -3.41 18.05 -2.56
C LEU A 177 -1.93 18.18 -2.91
N GLU A 178 -1.44 17.30 -3.79
CA GLU A 178 -0.23 17.54 -4.56
C GLU A 178 -0.59 17.50 -6.05
N LEU A 179 -0.12 18.50 -6.77
CA LEU A 179 -0.38 18.72 -8.18
C LEU A 179 0.89 18.55 -8.98
N ARG A 180 0.74 18.11 -10.23
CA ARG A 180 1.78 18.15 -11.25
C ARG A 180 1.27 18.79 -12.52
N GLY A 181 2.14 19.48 -13.24
CA GLY A 181 1.85 20.05 -14.55
C GLY A 181 2.60 19.32 -15.64
N ASP A 182 1.93 19.06 -16.76
CA ASP A 182 2.55 18.59 -17.99
C ASP A 182 1.91 19.29 -19.23
N SER A 183 2.27 18.86 -20.44
CA SER A 183 1.75 19.43 -21.68
C SER A 183 0.23 19.28 -21.88
N ARG A 184 -0.44 18.43 -21.09
CA ARG A 184 -1.89 18.19 -21.13
C ARG A 184 -2.65 18.99 -20.06
N GLY A 185 -1.94 19.69 -19.18
CA GLY A 185 -2.51 20.53 -18.14
C GLY A 185 -2.02 20.15 -16.75
N VAL A 186 -2.79 20.57 -15.74
CA VAL A 186 -2.50 20.29 -14.34
C VAL A 186 -3.32 19.09 -13.86
N HIS A 187 -2.67 18.19 -13.13
CA HIS A 187 -3.22 16.93 -12.68
C HIS A 187 -2.91 16.67 -11.21
N LEU A 188 -3.79 15.95 -10.53
CA LEU A 188 -3.48 15.38 -9.21
C LEU A 188 -2.34 14.36 -9.31
N THR A 189 -1.50 14.30 -8.29
CA THR A 189 -0.61 13.15 -8.07
C THR A 189 -1.30 12.11 -7.20
N GLU A 190 -0.61 11.01 -6.89
CA GLU A 190 -1.10 9.94 -6.00
C GLU A 190 -0.91 10.30 -4.50
N TYR A 191 -0.85 11.58 -4.18
CA TYR A 191 -0.74 12.05 -2.81
C TYR A 191 -2.08 11.95 -2.07
N HIS A 192 -2.06 11.29 -0.91
CA HIS A 192 -3.19 11.23 0.01
C HIS A 192 -2.97 12.24 1.14
N PRO A 193 -3.88 13.20 1.33
CA PRO A 193 -3.81 14.09 2.47
C PRO A 193 -4.10 13.31 3.76
N PRO A 194 -3.92 13.94 4.93
CA PRO A 194 -4.55 13.53 6.18
C PRO A 194 -6.01 13.14 5.97
N LEU A 195 -6.35 11.86 6.09
CA LEU A 195 -7.73 11.36 5.92
C LEU A 195 -8.30 10.92 7.26
N LEU A 196 -9.51 11.35 7.57
CA LEU A 196 -10.27 10.80 8.70
C LEU A 196 -11.00 9.51 8.35
N ARG A 197 -11.27 9.30 7.05
CA ARG A 197 -11.93 8.11 6.49
C ARG A 197 -11.21 7.67 5.23
N SER A 198 -11.05 6.37 5.01
CA SER A 198 -10.39 5.84 3.81
C SER A 198 -11.12 6.21 2.51
N ASP A 199 -12.46 6.31 2.52
CA ASP A 199 -13.27 6.72 1.37
C ASP A 199 -13.12 8.20 0.98
N ALA A 200 -12.62 9.05 1.87
CA ALA A 200 -12.31 10.45 1.56
C ALA A 200 -11.24 10.59 0.45
N SER A 201 -10.53 9.52 0.11
CA SER A 201 -9.59 9.45 -1.01
C SER A 201 -10.21 9.12 -2.38
N LEU A 202 -11.53 8.91 -2.47
CA LEU A 202 -12.18 8.45 -3.71
C LEU A 202 -12.03 9.43 -4.90
N TYR A 203 -11.80 10.71 -4.63
CA TYR A 203 -11.51 11.72 -5.67
C TYR A 203 -10.23 11.42 -6.47
N LEU A 204 -9.31 10.60 -5.94
CA LEU A 204 -8.10 10.14 -6.63
C LEU A 204 -8.37 9.01 -7.64
N GLY A 205 -9.62 8.56 -7.79
CA GLY A 205 -9.98 7.48 -8.70
C GLY A 205 -9.30 6.17 -8.29
N ASP A 206 -8.57 5.55 -9.21
CA ASP A 206 -7.95 4.23 -8.98
C ASP A 206 -6.79 4.26 -7.99
N ALA A 207 -6.17 5.44 -7.79
CA ALA A 207 -5.17 5.65 -6.74
C ALA A 207 -5.79 5.87 -5.35
N SER A 208 -7.12 5.85 -5.21
CA SER A 208 -7.80 5.93 -3.92
C SER A 208 -7.34 4.82 -2.98
N LEU A 209 -7.00 5.18 -1.75
CA LEU A 209 -6.61 4.22 -0.70
C LEU A 209 -7.70 3.16 -0.52
N GLN A 210 -8.98 3.56 -0.49
CA GLN A 210 -10.11 2.65 -0.36
C GLN A 210 -10.14 1.60 -1.49
N ARG A 211 -9.92 2.02 -2.74
CA ARG A 211 -9.95 1.11 -3.90
C ARG A 211 -8.73 0.20 -3.94
N VAL A 212 -7.55 0.76 -3.70
CA VAL A 212 -6.30 -0.01 -3.64
C VAL A 212 -6.39 -1.13 -2.59
N LEU A 213 -6.88 -0.82 -1.39
CA LEU A 213 -7.04 -1.82 -0.34
C LEU A 213 -8.15 -2.85 -0.65
N LYS A 214 -9.23 -2.45 -1.35
CA LYS A 214 -10.27 -3.40 -1.82
C LYS A 214 -9.69 -4.39 -2.82
N ASN A 215 -8.94 -3.90 -3.81
CA ASN A 215 -8.28 -4.76 -4.79
C ASN A 215 -7.28 -5.72 -4.12
N LEU A 216 -6.55 -5.24 -3.10
CA LEU A 216 -5.65 -6.09 -2.32
C LEU A 216 -6.41 -7.18 -1.56
N SER A 217 -7.52 -6.83 -0.88
CA SER A 217 -8.37 -7.81 -0.20
C SER A 217 -8.90 -8.87 -1.17
N GLU A 218 -9.42 -8.46 -2.32
CA GLU A 218 -9.91 -9.36 -3.36
C GLU A 218 -8.81 -10.30 -3.87
N ALA A 219 -7.59 -9.78 -4.08
CA ALA A 219 -6.43 -10.58 -4.47
C ALA A 219 -6.07 -11.61 -3.39
N MET A 220 -6.10 -11.23 -2.11
CA MET A 220 -5.85 -12.14 -1.00
C MET A 220 -6.94 -13.23 -0.89
N TRP A 221 -8.22 -12.88 -1.01
CA TRP A 221 -9.31 -13.87 -1.01
C TRP A 221 -9.27 -14.82 -2.19
N LYS A 222 -8.94 -14.31 -3.37
CA LYS A 222 -8.69 -15.14 -4.54
C LYS A 222 -7.56 -16.11 -4.24
N LYS A 223 -6.44 -15.64 -3.68
CA LYS A 223 -5.30 -16.48 -3.34
C LYS A 223 -5.59 -17.52 -2.26
N TYR A 224 -6.34 -17.15 -1.23
CA TYR A 224 -6.83 -18.08 -0.22
C TYR A 224 -7.61 -19.25 -0.84
N ARG A 225 -8.57 -18.95 -1.74
CA ARG A 225 -9.37 -19.98 -2.43
C ARG A 225 -8.52 -20.86 -3.34
N GLU A 226 -7.57 -20.27 -4.06
CA GLU A 226 -6.59 -21.00 -4.88
C GLU A 226 -5.78 -21.98 -4.02
N LEU A 227 -5.25 -21.53 -2.88
CA LEU A 227 -4.37 -22.32 -2.01
C LEU A 227 -5.08 -23.43 -1.23
N LEU A 228 -6.36 -23.23 -0.87
CA LEU A 228 -7.14 -24.31 -0.27
C LEU A 228 -7.49 -25.42 -1.26
N GLY A 229 -7.29 -25.19 -2.56
CA GLY A 229 -7.54 -26.20 -3.57
C GLY A 229 -8.99 -26.70 -3.53
N VAL A 230 -9.96 -25.82 -3.26
CA VAL A 230 -11.39 -26.16 -3.36
C VAL A 230 -11.69 -26.53 -4.81
N ARG A 231 -11.45 -27.80 -5.14
CA ARG A 231 -12.09 -28.52 -6.22
C ARG A 231 -13.38 -29.03 -5.59
N ILE A 232 -14.47 -28.34 -5.92
CA ILE A 232 -15.80 -28.87 -5.72
C ILE A 232 -15.85 -30.13 -6.59
N ASP A 233 -15.95 -31.32 -6.00
CA ASP A 233 -16.22 -32.51 -6.79
C ASP A 233 -17.62 -32.42 -7.41
N ASP A 234 -18.00 -33.34 -8.31
CA ASP A 234 -19.32 -33.33 -8.95
C ASP A 234 -20.50 -33.42 -7.93
N ARG A 235 -20.22 -33.59 -6.62
CA ARG A 235 -21.17 -33.70 -5.52
C ARG A 235 -21.20 -32.48 -4.59
N GLY A 236 -20.36 -31.47 -4.80
CA GLY A 236 -20.39 -30.25 -3.98
C GLY A 236 -19.46 -30.27 -2.75
N GLU A 237 -18.67 -31.33 -2.53
CA GLU A 237 -17.92 -31.50 -1.28
C GLU A 237 -16.44 -31.08 -1.40
N SER A 238 -15.94 -30.38 -0.37
CA SER A 238 -14.52 -29.99 -0.28
C SER A 238 -13.65 -31.17 0.11
N ARG A 239 -12.78 -31.64 -0.80
CA ARG A 239 -11.72 -32.61 -0.48
C ARG A 239 -10.42 -31.89 -0.08
N TYR A 240 -9.99 -32.10 1.16
CA TYR A 240 -8.65 -31.71 1.63
C TYR A 240 -7.72 -32.91 1.50
N ASP A 241 -6.82 -32.90 0.51
CA ASP A 241 -5.77 -33.91 0.40
C ASP A 241 -4.65 -33.57 1.41
N GLY A 242 -4.75 -34.14 2.62
CA GLY A 242 -3.74 -34.10 3.66
C GLY A 242 -3.56 -32.77 4.40
N GLU A 243 -3.79 -32.78 5.72
CA GLU A 243 -3.50 -31.70 6.68
C GLU A 243 -2.05 -31.19 6.70
N SER A 244 -1.13 -31.78 5.93
CA SER A 244 0.30 -31.48 5.93
C SER A 244 0.79 -30.67 4.72
N SER A 245 -0.10 -30.14 3.86
CA SER A 245 0.34 -29.31 2.73
C SER A 245 0.68 -27.88 3.19
N ALA A 246 1.89 -27.42 2.90
CA ALA A 246 2.34 -26.03 3.11
C ALA A 246 1.37 -24.98 2.52
N GLN A 247 0.54 -25.35 1.54
CA GLN A 247 -0.54 -24.50 1.00
C GLN A 247 -1.69 -24.29 1.97
N VAL A 248 -2.18 -25.36 2.60
CA VAL A 248 -3.23 -25.28 3.61
C VAL A 248 -2.74 -24.43 4.78
N MET A 249 -1.48 -24.59 5.18
CA MET A 249 -0.85 -23.74 6.18
C MET A 249 -0.76 -22.27 5.73
N ALA A 250 -0.30 -21.99 4.51
CA ALA A 250 -0.24 -20.63 3.98
C ALA A 250 -1.62 -19.98 3.87
N ALA A 251 -2.64 -20.73 3.42
CA ALA A 251 -4.03 -20.28 3.36
C ALA A 251 -4.59 -19.99 4.76
N ARG A 252 -4.29 -20.83 5.76
CA ARG A 252 -4.66 -20.60 7.16
C ARG A 252 -4.04 -19.31 7.68
N TYR A 253 -2.74 -19.09 7.48
CA TYR A 253 -2.11 -17.84 7.89
C TYR A 253 -2.70 -16.62 7.19
N LEU A 254 -2.95 -16.71 5.89
CA LEU A 254 -3.59 -15.63 5.13
C LEU A 254 -4.95 -15.24 5.74
N VAL A 255 -5.79 -16.23 6.04
CA VAL A 255 -7.14 -15.96 6.57
C VAL A 255 -7.16 -15.51 8.04
N MET A 256 -6.07 -15.65 8.80
CA MET A 256 -6.02 -15.21 10.21
C MET A 256 -6.22 -13.70 10.37
N GLY A 257 -5.77 -12.89 9.41
CA GLY A 257 -5.92 -11.42 9.46
C GLY A 257 -6.99 -10.85 8.53
N LEU A 258 -7.42 -11.61 7.51
CA LEU A 258 -8.28 -11.12 6.43
C LEU A 258 -9.64 -10.63 6.92
N PRO A 259 -10.40 -11.38 7.75
CA PRO A 259 -11.71 -10.93 8.21
C PRO A 259 -11.68 -9.60 8.98
N ARG A 260 -10.66 -9.40 9.83
CA ARG A 260 -10.50 -8.13 10.56
C ARG A 260 -10.24 -6.98 9.59
N PHE A 261 -9.34 -7.19 8.63
CA PHE A 261 -9.02 -6.20 7.62
C PHE A 261 -10.24 -5.85 6.76
N ASP A 262 -11.05 -6.84 6.38
CA ASP A 262 -12.24 -6.63 5.58
C ASP A 262 -13.34 -5.89 6.33
N VAL A 263 -13.61 -6.23 7.59
CA VAL A 263 -14.63 -5.52 8.38
C VAL A 263 -14.29 -4.03 8.45
N LEU A 264 -13.01 -3.70 8.69
CA LEU A 264 -12.53 -2.33 8.68
C LEU A 264 -12.66 -1.69 7.29
N LEU A 265 -12.36 -2.42 6.22
CA LEU A 265 -12.39 -1.88 4.87
C LEU A 265 -13.82 -1.69 4.32
N GLN A 266 -14.74 -2.61 4.65
CA GLN A 266 -16.12 -2.63 4.18
C GLN A 266 -16.99 -1.60 4.89
N SER A 267 -16.62 -1.16 6.10
CA SER A 267 -17.30 -0.04 6.78
C SER A 267 -17.27 1.25 5.96
N GLY A 268 -16.30 1.38 5.03
CA GLY A 268 -16.07 2.55 4.17
C GLY A 268 -15.61 3.81 4.91
N THR A 269 -15.71 3.83 6.24
CA THR A 269 -15.55 5.03 7.08
C THR A 269 -14.41 4.90 8.09
N THR A 270 -13.62 3.83 7.96
CA THR A 270 -12.52 3.56 8.88
C THR A 270 -11.38 4.56 8.72
N HIS A 271 -10.78 4.95 9.84
CA HIS A 271 -9.60 5.79 9.86
C HIS A 271 -8.39 5.03 9.28
N PRO A 272 -7.54 5.64 8.41
CA PRO A 272 -6.45 4.91 7.77
C PRO A 272 -5.43 4.32 8.76
N TYR A 273 -5.24 4.91 9.94
CA TYR A 273 -4.40 4.31 10.98
C TYR A 273 -4.83 2.87 11.33
N ASP A 274 -6.13 2.62 11.50
CA ASP A 274 -6.64 1.29 11.86
C ASP A 274 -6.43 0.28 10.72
N LEU A 275 -6.63 0.73 9.48
CA LEU A 275 -6.34 -0.08 8.29
C LEU A 275 -4.86 -0.39 8.14
N TYR A 276 -3.97 0.57 8.43
CA TYR A 276 -2.53 0.36 8.40
C TYR A 276 -2.07 -0.63 9.47
N VAL A 277 -2.63 -0.55 10.69
CA VAL A 277 -2.36 -1.51 11.76
C VAL A 277 -2.86 -2.92 11.38
N ALA A 278 -4.07 -3.03 10.83
CA ALA A 278 -4.60 -4.31 10.36
C ALA A 278 -3.78 -4.90 9.20
N LEU A 279 -3.36 -4.07 8.24
CA LEU A 279 -2.49 -4.47 7.13
C LEU A 279 -1.10 -4.89 7.63
N SER A 280 -0.56 -4.21 8.64
CA SER A 280 0.71 -4.60 9.28
C SER A 280 0.62 -5.98 9.94
N GLN A 281 -0.54 -6.33 10.50
CA GLN A 281 -0.79 -7.66 11.03
C GLN A 281 -0.80 -8.73 9.91
N LEU A 282 -1.41 -8.42 8.77
CA LEU A 282 -1.39 -9.28 7.58
C LEU A 282 0.02 -9.52 7.04
N VAL A 283 0.88 -8.49 7.04
CA VAL A 283 2.31 -8.64 6.71
C VAL A 283 2.97 -9.70 7.61
N GLY A 284 2.70 -9.66 8.92
CA GLY A 284 3.21 -10.65 9.87
C GLY A 284 2.70 -12.07 9.61
N PHE A 285 1.42 -12.23 9.31
CA PHE A 285 0.85 -13.55 8.99
C PHE A 285 1.41 -14.12 7.68
N LEU A 286 1.54 -13.30 6.64
CA LEU A 286 2.15 -13.72 5.37
C LEU A 286 3.63 -14.07 5.53
N ALA A 287 4.35 -13.35 6.40
CA ALA A 287 5.74 -13.66 6.74
C ALA A 287 5.92 -15.00 7.46
N ALA A 288 4.89 -15.50 8.15
CA ALA A 288 4.91 -16.80 8.81
C ALA A 288 4.68 -17.98 7.84
N THR A 289 4.35 -17.70 6.58
CA THR A 289 4.13 -18.75 5.59
C THR A 289 5.44 -19.40 5.14
N PRO A 290 5.43 -20.70 4.78
CA PRO A 290 6.64 -21.39 4.34
C PRO A 290 7.28 -20.73 3.10
N GLY A 291 8.58 -20.40 3.19
CA GLY A 291 9.33 -19.78 2.09
C GLY A 291 9.13 -18.26 1.95
N ALA A 292 8.41 -17.62 2.87
CA ALA A 292 8.30 -16.17 2.88
C ALA A 292 9.64 -15.51 3.18
N SER A 293 9.93 -14.41 2.48
CA SER A 293 11.09 -13.58 2.81
C SER A 293 10.84 -12.81 4.10
N GLN A 294 11.92 -12.41 4.80
CA GLN A 294 11.82 -11.56 5.98
C GLN A 294 10.92 -10.33 5.70
N PRO A 295 9.95 -10.02 6.56
CA PRO A 295 9.08 -8.88 6.35
C PRO A 295 9.85 -7.57 6.52
N PRO A 296 9.44 -6.50 5.81
CA PRO A 296 9.98 -5.18 6.06
C PRO A 296 9.68 -4.74 7.49
N ALA A 297 10.60 -3.98 8.09
CA ALA A 297 10.25 -3.23 9.29
C ALA A 297 9.12 -2.24 8.95
N MET A 298 8.02 -2.34 9.71
CA MET A 298 6.89 -1.42 9.61
C MET A 298 7.26 -0.12 10.33
N LEU A 299 7.00 1.02 9.67
CA LEU A 299 7.33 2.35 10.20
C LEU A 299 6.15 2.93 10.99
N ALA A 300 6.43 3.92 11.84
CA ALA A 300 5.40 4.69 12.53
C ALA A 300 4.49 5.38 11.51
N TYR A 301 3.19 5.46 11.83
CA TYR A 301 2.20 6.08 10.96
C TYR A 301 2.42 7.60 10.88
N ASP A 302 2.57 8.10 9.65
CA ASP A 302 2.63 9.52 9.33
C ASP A 302 1.31 9.92 8.65
N HIS A 303 0.50 10.67 9.37
CA HIS A 303 -0.82 11.09 8.89
C HIS A 303 -0.75 12.09 7.74
N ASN A 304 0.33 12.87 7.63
CA ASN A 304 0.53 13.79 6.52
C ASN A 304 0.94 13.08 5.23
N GLN A 305 1.45 11.86 5.33
CA GLN A 305 2.00 11.09 4.22
C GLN A 305 1.77 9.59 4.44
N CYS A 306 0.52 9.16 4.48
CA CYS A 306 0.20 7.78 4.83
C CYS A 306 0.56 6.78 3.71
N MET A 307 0.42 7.17 2.44
CA MET A 307 0.47 6.24 1.31
C MET A 307 1.81 5.50 1.14
N PRO A 308 3.00 6.13 1.28
CA PRO A 308 4.27 5.39 1.23
C PRO A 308 4.37 4.24 2.25
N LEU A 309 3.74 4.40 3.42
CA LEU A 309 3.72 3.39 4.48
C LEU A 309 2.82 2.21 4.09
N PHE A 310 1.64 2.50 3.54
CA PHE A 310 0.76 1.49 2.96
C PHE A 310 1.43 0.75 1.82
N GLN A 311 2.07 1.47 0.88
CA GLN A 311 2.69 0.87 -0.29
C GLN A 311 3.75 -0.16 0.10
N ARG A 312 4.58 0.15 1.10
CA ARG A 312 5.57 -0.80 1.65
C ARG A 312 4.95 -2.13 2.10
N ALA A 313 3.78 -2.08 2.72
CA ALA A 313 3.05 -3.27 3.15
C ALA A 313 2.37 -3.98 1.98
N ILE A 314 1.69 -3.23 1.10
CA ILE A 314 1.02 -3.72 -0.10
C ILE A 314 2.01 -4.48 -0.99
N ASP A 315 3.18 -3.90 -1.26
CA ASP A 315 4.22 -4.51 -2.10
C ASP A 315 4.68 -5.84 -1.52
N TYR A 316 4.94 -5.89 -0.21
CA TYR A 316 5.33 -7.14 0.44
C TYR A 316 4.23 -8.19 0.32
N VAL A 317 2.97 -7.82 0.60
CA VAL A 317 1.81 -8.72 0.47
C VAL A 317 1.73 -9.27 -0.95
N LEU A 318 1.72 -8.41 -1.97
CA LEU A 318 1.61 -8.83 -3.37
C LEU A 318 2.76 -9.76 -3.79
N VAL A 319 3.99 -9.47 -3.36
CA VAL A 319 5.15 -10.34 -3.62
C VAL A 319 4.99 -11.70 -2.94
N GLN A 320 4.52 -11.75 -1.69
CA GLN A 320 4.28 -13.03 -1.01
C GLN A 320 3.15 -13.82 -1.66
N LEU A 321 2.04 -13.17 -2.01
CA LEU A 321 0.94 -13.82 -2.74
C LEU A 321 1.46 -14.42 -4.05
N ALA A 322 2.25 -13.69 -4.84
CA ALA A 322 2.79 -14.18 -6.09
C ALA A 322 3.67 -15.44 -5.92
N ARG A 323 4.42 -15.55 -4.82
CA ARG A 323 5.27 -16.71 -4.50
C ARG A 323 4.47 -17.96 -4.10
N MET A 324 3.26 -17.78 -3.60
CA MET A 324 2.40 -18.89 -3.18
C MET A 324 1.77 -19.59 -4.38
N ASN A 325 2.49 -20.52 -5.00
CA ASN A 325 1.94 -21.33 -6.10
C ASN A 325 1.27 -22.62 -5.57
N ALA A 326 0.05 -22.90 -6.04
CA ALA A 326 -0.72 -24.08 -5.67
C ALA A 326 -0.21 -25.37 -6.33
N ASP A 327 0.48 -25.27 -7.46
CA ASP A 327 0.92 -26.43 -8.24
C ASP A 327 2.44 -26.68 -8.14
N TYR A 328 3.20 -25.67 -7.68
CA TYR A 328 4.67 -25.71 -7.64
C TYR A 328 5.23 -25.30 -6.27
N SER A 329 6.28 -25.99 -5.82
CA SER A 329 7.19 -25.46 -4.79
C SER A 329 8.29 -24.64 -5.44
N VAL A 330 8.51 -23.46 -4.87
CA VAL A 330 9.50 -22.49 -5.33
C VAL A 330 10.72 -22.56 -4.41
N ILE A 331 11.91 -22.72 -4.97
CA ILE A 331 13.18 -22.75 -4.21
C ILE A 331 14.17 -21.78 -4.85
N ASP A 332 14.58 -20.75 -4.10
CA ASP A 332 15.60 -19.80 -4.56
C ASP A 332 17.00 -20.45 -4.51
N PHE A 333 17.80 -20.28 -5.58
CA PHE A 333 19.21 -20.67 -5.56
C PHE A 333 20.03 -19.68 -4.73
N GLN A 334 21.04 -20.19 -4.01
CA GLN A 334 22.06 -19.37 -3.38
C GLN A 334 23.16 -19.03 -4.40
N GLN A 335 23.56 -17.77 -4.48
CA GLN A 335 24.70 -17.36 -5.29
C GLN A 335 26.01 -17.83 -4.65
N VAL A 336 26.91 -18.39 -5.46
CA VAL A 336 28.22 -18.90 -5.04
C VAL A 336 29.30 -18.36 -5.96
N GLY A 337 30.26 -17.64 -5.39
CA GLY A 337 31.28 -16.94 -6.17
C GLY A 337 30.67 -15.86 -7.08
N VAL A 338 31.34 -15.60 -8.21
CA VAL A 338 30.97 -14.49 -9.11
C VAL A 338 29.87 -14.89 -10.11
N SER A 339 29.82 -16.16 -10.51
CA SER A 339 28.97 -16.66 -11.60
C SER A 339 28.29 -18.00 -11.33
N GLY A 340 28.35 -18.50 -10.09
CA GLY A 340 27.74 -19.76 -9.71
C GLY A 340 26.44 -19.57 -8.94
N PHE A 341 25.53 -20.53 -9.09
CA PHE A 341 24.32 -20.66 -8.30
C PHE A 341 24.18 -22.10 -7.85
N ARG A 342 23.76 -22.34 -6.60
CA ARG A 342 23.49 -23.67 -6.09
C ARG A 342 22.17 -23.77 -5.33
N CYS A 343 21.55 -24.94 -5.41
CA CYS A 343 20.32 -25.25 -4.70
C CYS A 343 20.34 -26.72 -4.26
N MET A 344 20.02 -26.98 -2.99
CA MET A 344 19.80 -28.35 -2.52
C MET A 344 18.48 -28.86 -3.09
N LEU A 345 18.53 -29.94 -3.88
CA LEU A 345 17.30 -30.58 -4.38
C LEU A 345 16.67 -31.44 -3.28
N PRO A 346 15.37 -31.31 -3.01
CA PRO A 346 14.69 -32.23 -2.09
C PRO A 346 14.79 -33.69 -2.57
N GLN A 347 14.80 -34.65 -1.66
CA GLN A 347 14.69 -36.07 -2.03
C GLN A 347 13.28 -36.40 -2.55
N GLY A 348 13.19 -37.37 -3.45
CA GLY A 348 11.94 -37.90 -4.00
C GLY A 348 11.31 -37.08 -5.13
N ILE A 349 12.01 -36.08 -5.67
CA ILE A 349 11.56 -35.26 -6.79
C ILE A 349 11.89 -35.91 -8.14
N ALA A 350 11.16 -35.55 -9.19
CA ALA A 350 11.57 -35.91 -10.54
C ALA A 350 12.73 -35.01 -11.00
N THR A 351 13.78 -35.60 -11.58
CA THR A 351 14.99 -34.89 -12.03
C THR A 351 15.20 -34.94 -13.54
N ASP A 352 14.26 -35.55 -14.26
CA ASP A 352 14.24 -35.62 -15.73
C ASP A 352 14.05 -34.22 -16.33
N LYS A 353 13.17 -33.41 -15.74
CA LYS A 353 12.88 -32.05 -16.17
C LYS A 353 12.67 -31.14 -14.97
N LEU A 354 13.54 -30.15 -14.82
CA LEU A 354 13.45 -29.11 -13.80
C LEU A 354 13.14 -27.76 -14.46
N LEU A 355 12.21 -26.99 -13.91
CA LEU A 355 11.90 -25.65 -14.41
C LEU A 355 12.61 -24.61 -13.56
N ILE A 356 13.35 -23.69 -14.19
CA ILE A 356 14.00 -22.57 -13.52
C ILE A 356 13.57 -21.24 -14.14
N GLU A 357 13.52 -20.18 -13.35
CA GLU A 357 13.40 -18.79 -13.80
C GLU A 357 14.69 -18.03 -13.50
N LEU A 358 15.19 -17.29 -14.48
CA LEU A 358 16.31 -16.37 -14.33
C LEU A 358 15.78 -14.96 -14.03
N ARG A 359 16.25 -14.36 -12.93
CA ARG A 359 15.94 -12.97 -12.59
C ARG A 359 16.98 -12.07 -13.26
N PRO A 360 16.59 -11.15 -14.16
CA PRO A 360 17.53 -10.28 -14.86
C PRO A 360 18.08 -9.18 -13.94
N ARG A 361 19.29 -8.70 -14.25
CA ARG A 361 19.80 -7.39 -13.81
C ARG A 361 19.32 -6.29 -14.77
N ALA A 362 19.45 -5.03 -14.36
CA ALA A 362 19.14 -3.89 -15.22
C ALA A 362 19.95 -3.98 -16.55
N GLY A 363 19.26 -3.84 -17.68
CA GLY A 363 19.86 -3.91 -19.02
C GLY A 363 20.00 -5.32 -19.61
N GLN A 364 19.73 -6.40 -18.86
CA GLN A 364 19.73 -7.75 -19.40
C GLN A 364 18.42 -8.08 -20.13
N ASN A 365 18.51 -8.84 -21.21
CA ASN A 365 17.40 -9.31 -22.03
C ASN A 365 17.52 -10.82 -22.32
N THR A 366 16.56 -11.39 -23.06
CA THR A 366 16.50 -12.82 -23.39
C THR A 366 17.80 -13.32 -23.98
N LYS A 367 18.33 -12.63 -24.99
CA LYS A 367 19.55 -13.03 -25.71
C LYS A 367 20.75 -13.09 -24.76
N THR A 368 20.88 -12.11 -23.87
CA THR A 368 21.97 -12.05 -22.89
C THR A 368 21.91 -13.23 -21.91
N LEU A 369 20.72 -13.51 -21.37
CA LEU A 369 20.50 -14.61 -20.42
C LEU A 369 20.64 -15.98 -21.10
N ASP A 370 20.11 -16.14 -22.31
CA ASP A 370 20.26 -17.35 -23.13
C ASP A 370 21.74 -17.67 -23.37
N THR A 371 22.52 -16.65 -23.71
CA THR A 371 23.97 -16.79 -23.96
C THR A 371 24.69 -17.27 -22.71
N TRP A 372 24.37 -16.70 -21.55
CA TRP A 372 24.99 -17.10 -20.28
C TRP A 372 24.60 -18.53 -19.90
N LEU A 373 23.31 -18.84 -19.93
CA LEU A 373 22.79 -20.14 -19.51
C LEU A 373 23.25 -21.28 -20.44
N SER A 374 23.30 -21.03 -21.76
CA SER A 374 23.79 -22.01 -22.74
C SER A 374 25.28 -22.33 -22.58
N GLY A 375 26.05 -21.39 -22.03
CA GLY A 375 27.47 -21.59 -21.70
C GLY A 375 27.70 -22.15 -20.30
N ALA A 376 26.66 -22.29 -19.48
CA ALA A 376 26.80 -22.74 -18.10
C ALA A 376 27.04 -24.25 -18.00
N ARG A 377 27.75 -24.67 -16.95
CA ARG A 377 27.94 -26.07 -16.58
C ARG A 377 26.88 -26.42 -15.55
N ILE A 378 25.99 -27.36 -15.88
CA ILE A 378 24.82 -27.68 -15.06
C ILE A 378 24.87 -29.16 -14.66
N ALA A 379 25.08 -29.43 -13.37
CA ALA A 379 25.02 -30.78 -12.80
C ALA A 379 24.97 -30.73 -11.27
N THR A 380 24.82 -31.89 -10.63
CA THR A 380 25.10 -32.04 -9.20
C THR A 380 26.55 -31.65 -8.89
N GLU A 381 26.76 -31.03 -7.73
CA GLU A 381 28.02 -30.40 -7.30
C GLU A 381 29.25 -31.30 -7.50
N GLU A 382 29.11 -32.60 -7.21
CA GLU A 382 30.16 -33.62 -7.36
C GLU A 382 30.69 -33.77 -8.80
N LEU A 383 29.89 -33.44 -9.82
CA LEU A 383 30.24 -33.58 -11.24
C LEU A 383 30.76 -32.28 -11.86
N ILE A 384 30.59 -31.13 -11.20
CA ILE A 384 30.96 -29.82 -11.76
C ILE A 384 32.44 -29.74 -12.13
N TYR A 385 33.33 -30.24 -11.26
CA TYR A 385 34.77 -30.26 -11.53
C TYR A 385 35.11 -31.05 -12.81
N ILE A 386 34.43 -32.18 -13.03
CA ILE A 386 34.62 -33.03 -14.20
C ILE A 386 34.13 -32.30 -15.47
N LEU A 387 32.96 -31.65 -15.41
CA LEU A 387 32.42 -30.87 -16.52
C LEU A 387 33.37 -29.75 -16.95
N VAL A 388 33.91 -29.00 -15.98
CA VAL A 388 34.88 -27.93 -16.26
C VAL A 388 36.15 -28.49 -16.89
N ARG A 389 36.73 -29.55 -16.31
CA ARG A 389 37.99 -30.14 -16.80
C ARG A 389 37.86 -30.73 -18.21
N ARG A 390 36.73 -31.38 -18.51
CA ARG A 390 36.47 -32.01 -19.82
C ARG A 390 35.78 -31.08 -20.84
N ARG A 391 35.47 -29.84 -20.44
CA ARG A 391 34.74 -28.84 -21.25
C ARG A 391 33.37 -29.34 -21.75
N PHE A 392 32.66 -30.09 -20.91
CA PHE A 392 31.28 -30.47 -21.16
C PHE A 392 30.31 -29.48 -20.50
N SER A 393 29.17 -29.22 -21.14
CA SER A 393 28.12 -28.32 -20.62
C SER A 393 27.25 -28.97 -19.52
N GLY A 394 27.18 -30.30 -19.46
CA GLY A 394 26.31 -30.99 -18.52
C GLY A 394 24.86 -31.03 -19.01
N ALA A 395 23.91 -30.78 -18.11
CA ALA A 395 22.48 -30.85 -18.42
C ALA A 395 22.08 -29.82 -19.49
N THR A 396 21.08 -30.17 -20.30
CA THR A 396 20.63 -29.32 -21.40
C THR A 396 19.55 -28.36 -20.94
N VAL A 397 19.47 -27.20 -21.60
CA VAL A 397 18.50 -26.14 -21.26
C VAL A 397 17.72 -25.73 -22.50
N THR A 398 16.42 -25.56 -22.33
CA THR A 398 15.49 -25.09 -23.37
C THR A 398 14.56 -24.04 -22.79
N ALA A 399 14.23 -23.01 -23.56
CA ALA A 399 13.25 -22.01 -23.12
C ALA A 399 11.87 -22.65 -22.96
N ALA A 400 11.15 -22.30 -21.90
CA ALA A 400 9.81 -22.77 -21.66
C ALA A 400 8.80 -22.05 -22.56
N ASP A 401 7.70 -22.73 -22.91
CA ASP A 401 6.62 -22.14 -23.68
C ASP A 401 5.73 -21.20 -22.83
N ALA A 402 4.92 -20.38 -23.50
CA ALA A 402 4.04 -19.43 -22.83
C ALA A 402 3.02 -20.12 -21.91
N ALA A 403 2.59 -21.34 -22.23
CA ALA A 403 1.68 -22.12 -21.41
C ALA A 403 2.32 -22.54 -20.08
N THR A 404 3.58 -22.99 -20.11
CA THR A 404 4.36 -23.32 -18.91
C THR A 404 4.59 -22.08 -18.05
N VAL A 405 4.96 -20.94 -18.67
CA VAL A 405 5.15 -19.67 -17.93
C VAL A 405 3.86 -19.26 -17.23
N ALA A 406 2.71 -19.37 -17.91
CA ALA A 406 1.41 -19.07 -17.33
C ALA A 406 1.04 -20.03 -16.19
N ALA A 407 1.33 -21.34 -16.32
CA ALA A 407 1.08 -22.33 -15.27
C ALA A 407 1.90 -22.08 -13.99
N LEU A 408 3.07 -21.44 -14.12
CA LEU A 408 3.86 -20.99 -12.98
C LEU A 408 3.32 -19.71 -12.32
N ASN A 409 2.22 -19.14 -12.83
CA ASN A 409 1.66 -17.83 -12.45
C ASN A 409 2.66 -16.68 -12.61
N LEU A 410 3.54 -16.77 -13.61
CA LEU A 410 4.52 -15.74 -13.91
C LEU A 410 4.01 -14.78 -14.99
N ARG A 411 4.55 -13.55 -14.97
CA ARG A 411 4.21 -12.53 -15.98
C ARG A 411 4.61 -13.02 -17.39
N PRO A 412 3.84 -12.66 -18.44
CA PRO A 412 4.25 -12.89 -19.81
C PRO A 412 5.65 -12.31 -20.07
N GLY A 413 6.55 -13.12 -20.66
CA GLY A 413 7.94 -12.73 -20.91
C GLY A 413 8.91 -12.97 -19.74
N ALA A 414 8.51 -13.65 -18.67
CA ALA A 414 9.46 -14.17 -17.68
C ALA A 414 10.47 -15.15 -18.32
N PHE A 415 11.72 -15.12 -17.87
CA PHE A 415 12.83 -15.91 -18.43
C PHE A 415 12.85 -17.32 -17.82
N VAL A 416 11.94 -18.17 -18.26
CA VAL A 416 11.76 -19.53 -17.76
C VAL A 416 12.40 -20.55 -18.69
N TYR A 417 13.13 -21.50 -18.12
CA TYR A 417 13.83 -22.56 -18.85
C TYR A 417 13.57 -23.93 -18.23
N ALA A 418 13.47 -24.95 -19.07
CA ALA A 418 13.52 -26.34 -18.67
C ALA A 418 14.96 -26.85 -18.75
N ILE A 419 15.51 -27.24 -17.60
CA ILE A 419 16.72 -28.04 -17.52
C ILE A 419 16.30 -29.50 -17.69
N THR A 420 16.82 -30.15 -18.72
CA THR A 420 16.61 -31.58 -18.95
C THR A 420 17.88 -32.32 -18.57
N GLY A 421 17.71 -33.28 -17.65
CA GLY A 421 18.79 -34.13 -17.20
C GLY A 421 19.39 -34.98 -18.32
N GLY A 422 20.49 -35.67 -18.00
CA GLY A 422 21.16 -36.62 -18.88
C GLY A 422 22.16 -37.43 -18.07
N SER A 423 23.03 -38.17 -18.75
CA SER A 423 24.11 -38.91 -18.09
C SER A 423 25.45 -38.61 -18.75
N ILE A 424 26.52 -38.70 -17.96
CA ILE A 424 27.90 -38.53 -18.43
C ILE A 424 28.73 -39.77 -18.06
N ASP A 425 29.52 -40.25 -19.01
CA ASP A 425 30.49 -41.33 -18.76
C ASP A 425 31.73 -40.75 -18.07
N VAL A 426 31.78 -40.94 -16.75
CA VAL A 426 32.92 -40.48 -15.94
C VAL A 426 34.09 -41.45 -16.10
N ASP A 427 33.81 -42.76 -16.07
CA ASP A 427 34.76 -43.86 -16.25
C ASP A 427 34.25 -44.84 -17.33
N ALA A 428 35.14 -45.69 -17.88
CA ALA A 428 34.86 -46.57 -19.02
C ALA A 428 33.75 -47.65 -18.79
N SER A 429 33.09 -47.66 -17.62
CA SER A 429 32.14 -48.71 -17.23
C SER A 429 30.84 -48.22 -16.58
N THR A 430 30.64 -46.94 -16.31
CA THR A 430 29.35 -46.47 -15.72
C THR A 430 29.02 -45.01 -16.04
N ALA A 431 27.87 -44.83 -16.69
CA ALA A 431 27.26 -43.52 -16.89
C ALA A 431 26.66 -43.01 -15.58
N LYS A 432 27.03 -41.79 -15.16
CA LYS A 432 26.46 -41.13 -13.99
C LYS A 432 25.40 -40.12 -14.41
N PRO A 433 24.22 -40.08 -13.76
CA PRO A 433 23.23 -39.05 -14.02
C PRO A 433 23.77 -37.67 -13.61
N LEU A 434 23.48 -36.67 -14.44
CA LEU A 434 23.92 -35.29 -14.22
C LEU A 434 23.14 -34.59 -13.11
N ILE A 435 21.91 -35.03 -12.83
CA ILE A 435 21.02 -34.43 -11.82
C ILE A 435 20.46 -35.57 -10.94
N LEU A 436 20.68 -35.45 -9.64
CA LEU A 436 20.17 -36.37 -8.62
C LEU A 436 19.38 -35.59 -7.57
N ASP A 437 18.28 -36.18 -7.13
CA ASP A 437 17.50 -35.67 -6.01
C ASP A 437 18.28 -35.86 -4.70
N GLY A 438 18.01 -35.03 -3.69
CA GLY A 438 18.78 -35.03 -2.44
C GLY A 438 20.22 -34.51 -2.54
N HIS A 439 20.68 -34.11 -3.73
CA HIS A 439 22.00 -33.51 -3.94
C HIS A 439 21.91 -32.02 -4.30
N THR A 440 23.02 -31.30 -4.11
CA THR A 440 23.14 -29.91 -4.53
C THR A 440 23.25 -29.81 -6.04
N LEU A 441 22.26 -29.23 -6.71
CA LEU A 441 22.35 -28.81 -8.10
C LEU A 441 23.14 -27.50 -8.20
N VAL A 442 24.09 -27.45 -9.14
CA VAL A 442 24.91 -26.26 -9.40
C VAL A 442 24.78 -25.85 -10.85
N ILE A 443 24.61 -24.54 -11.07
CA ILE A 443 24.66 -23.87 -12.37
C ILE A 443 25.85 -22.93 -12.34
N LEU A 444 26.91 -23.27 -13.07
CA LEU A 444 28.16 -22.51 -13.09
C LEU A 444 28.41 -21.89 -14.47
N GLY A 445 28.19 -20.58 -14.59
CA GLY A 445 28.47 -19.82 -15.82
C GLY A 445 29.86 -19.18 -15.81
N GLU A 446 30.21 -18.54 -16.93
CA GLU A 446 31.40 -17.68 -16.99
C GLU A 446 31.17 -16.38 -16.18
N PRO A 447 32.21 -15.85 -15.52
CA PRO A 447 32.12 -14.61 -14.75
C PRO A 447 32.17 -13.39 -15.68
N ASP A 448 31.01 -13.01 -16.21
CA ASP A 448 30.83 -11.81 -17.04
C ASP A 448 29.54 -11.03 -16.67
N ASP A 449 29.28 -9.93 -17.40
CA ASP A 449 28.11 -9.07 -17.16
C ASP A 449 26.77 -9.73 -17.53
N LYS A 450 26.79 -10.96 -18.06
CA LYS A 450 25.59 -11.71 -18.43
C LYS A 450 25.04 -12.57 -17.30
N VAL A 451 25.74 -12.68 -16.17
CA VAL A 451 25.29 -13.40 -14.97
C VAL A 451 23.96 -12.82 -14.46
N PRO A 452 22.91 -13.63 -14.24
CA PRO A 452 21.63 -13.14 -13.74
C PRO A 452 21.72 -12.57 -12.30
N ALA A 453 20.69 -11.85 -11.88
CA ALA A 453 20.55 -11.38 -10.49
C ALA A 453 20.20 -12.52 -9.52
N GLY A 454 19.57 -13.59 -10.01
CA GLY A 454 19.18 -14.75 -9.21
C GLY A 454 18.55 -15.84 -10.08
N ILE A 455 18.45 -17.05 -9.52
CA ILE A 455 17.78 -18.19 -10.16
C ILE A 455 16.77 -18.77 -9.17
N THR A 456 15.59 -19.12 -9.67
CA THR A 456 14.51 -19.71 -8.89
C THR A 456 14.11 -21.04 -9.50
N LEU A 457 14.05 -22.12 -8.72
CA LEU A 457 13.59 -23.45 -9.12
C LEU A 457 12.09 -23.60 -8.86
N TYR A 458 11.36 -24.12 -9.85
CA TYR A 458 9.97 -24.51 -9.74
C TYR A 458 9.87 -26.03 -9.85
N LEU A 459 9.51 -26.67 -8.74
CA LEU A 459 9.29 -28.11 -8.70
C LEU A 459 7.78 -28.36 -8.69
N PRO A 460 7.25 -29.14 -9.63
CA PRO A 460 5.87 -29.61 -9.55
C PRO A 460 5.68 -30.32 -8.22
N ARG A 461 4.71 -29.90 -7.42
CA ARG A 461 4.30 -30.68 -6.25
C ARG A 461 3.53 -31.86 -6.82
N LYS A 462 4.16 -33.05 -6.84
CA LYS A 462 3.58 -34.30 -7.38
C LYS A 462 2.07 -34.33 -7.14
N PRO A 463 1.22 -34.61 -8.13
CA PRO A 463 -0.13 -35.05 -7.82
C PRO A 463 0.00 -36.29 -6.92
N ALA A 464 -0.80 -36.35 -5.84
CA ALA A 464 -0.94 -37.56 -5.06
C ALA A 464 -1.07 -38.72 -6.04
N THR A 465 -0.10 -39.63 -5.95
CA THR A 465 0.11 -40.66 -6.94
C THR A 465 -1.21 -41.39 -7.11
N ALA A 466 -1.79 -41.37 -8.32
CA ALA A 466 -2.88 -42.26 -8.66
C ALA A 466 -2.41 -43.65 -8.24
N ILE A 467 -3.03 -44.19 -7.19
CA ILE A 467 -2.76 -45.52 -6.68
C ILE A 467 -2.81 -46.42 -7.90
N LYS A 468 -1.65 -46.91 -8.34
CA LYS A 468 -1.60 -48.04 -9.24
C LYS A 468 -2.27 -49.15 -8.45
N VAL A 469 -3.55 -49.39 -8.75
CA VAL A 469 -4.23 -50.61 -8.36
C VAL A 469 -3.54 -51.72 -9.15
N GLY A 470 -2.44 -52.20 -8.57
CA GLY A 470 -1.73 -53.38 -9.00
C GLY A 470 -2.50 -54.59 -8.49
N ALA A 471 -3.06 -55.31 -9.45
CA ALA A 471 -3.19 -56.76 -9.53
C ALA A 471 -3.99 -57.51 -8.43
N SER A 472 -5.08 -58.12 -8.88
CA SER A 472 -5.21 -59.59 -8.89
C SER A 472 -6.16 -60.01 -10.01
#